data_AF-A0A971BDC7-F1
#
_entry.id   AF-A0A971BDC7-F1
#
_cell.length_a   1.000
_cell.length_b   1.000
_cell.length_c   1.000
_cell.angle_alpha   90.00
_cell.angle_beta   90.00
_cell.angle_gamma   90.00
#
_symmetry.space_group_name_H-M   'P 1'
#
loop_
_entity.id
_entity.type
_entity.pdbx_description
1 polymer ?
#
loop_
_entity_poly.entity_id
_entity_poly.type
_entity_poly.pdbx_seq_one_letter_code
_entity_poly.pdbx_strand_id
1 'polypeptide(L)' 'GALAAAHPEVAELDCNPVIAGRHGALVVDARVRVAPAAPARPWPSVGAAPPPG' A
#
# COMPACT_ATOMS: atom_id res chain seq x y z
N GLY A 1 4.36 12.02 3.68
CA GLY A 1 3.89 11.84 5.07
C GLY A 1 4.35 10.49 5.58
N ALA A 2 4.50 10.32 6.91
CA ALA A 2 5.05 9.09 7.50
C ALA A 2 4.26 7.82 7.11
N LEU A 3 2.92 7.91 7.03
CA LEU A 3 2.07 6.81 6.57
C LEU A 3 2.43 6.33 5.17
N ALA A 4 2.41 7.23 4.17
CA ALA A 4 2.74 6.86 2.78
C ALA A 4 4.19 6.36 2.63
N ALA A 5 5.12 6.84 3.46
CA ALA A 5 6.50 6.35 3.47
C ALA A 5 6.63 4.95 4.08
N ALA A 6 5.81 4.62 5.09
CA ALA A 6 5.78 3.32 5.73
C ALA A 6 5.04 2.24 4.90
N HIS A 7 4.16 2.68 3.99
CA HIS A 7 3.31 1.82 3.17
C HIS A 7 3.58 2.05 1.67
N PRO A 8 4.56 1.36 1.07
CA PRO A 8 4.90 1.52 -0.35
C PRO A 8 3.75 1.19 -1.31
N GLU A 9 2.75 0.42 -0.86
CA GLU A 9 1.51 0.16 -1.59
C GLU A 9 0.62 1.41 -1.76
N VAL A 10 0.81 2.46 -0.95
CA VAL A 10 0.10 3.73 -1.10
C VAL A 10 0.78 4.55 -2.20
N ALA A 11 0.24 4.46 -3.42
CA ALA A 11 0.76 5.16 -4.59
C ALA A 11 0.48 6.67 -4.55
N GLU A 12 -0.64 7.08 -3.94
CA GLU A 12 -1.02 8.49 -3.76
C GLU A 12 -1.83 8.64 -2.47
N LEU A 13 -1.58 9.72 -1.74
CA LEU A 13 -2.37 10.12 -0.56
C LEU A 13 -2.66 11.62 -0.67
N ASP A 14 -3.94 11.96 -0.83
CA ASP A 14 -4.44 13.32 -0.80
C ASP A 14 -5.39 13.48 0.39
N CYS A 15 -5.14 14.48 1.22
CA CYS A 15 -5.96 14.79 2.39
C CYS A 15 -6.53 16.19 2.19
N ASN A 16 -7.81 16.29 1.81
CA ASN A 16 -8.43 17.57 1.49
C ASN A 16 -9.95 17.53 1.70
N PRO A 17 -10.51 18.32 2.65
CA PRO A 17 -9.84 19.34 3.45
C PRO A 17 -9.19 18.81 4.74
N VAL A 18 -8.14 19.51 5.17
CA VAL A 18 -7.53 19.37 6.49
C VAL A 18 -7.85 20.59 7.32
N ILE A 19 -8.43 20.38 8.50
CA ILE A 19 -8.67 21.43 9.48
C ILE A 19 -7.52 21.43 10.48
N ALA A 20 -6.72 22.49 10.47
CA ALA A 20 -5.69 22.71 11.49
C ALA A 20 -6.30 23.42 12.70
N GLY A 21 -6.03 22.90 13.91
CA GLY A 21 -6.48 23.46 15.17
C GLY A 21 -5.38 23.42 16.24
N ARG A 22 -5.69 23.92 17.43
CA ARG A 22 -4.73 24.05 18.55
C ARG A 22 -4.12 22.72 19.02
N HIS A 23 -4.81 21.60 18.77
CA HIS A 23 -4.41 20.27 19.23
C HIS A 23 -3.86 19.37 18.12
N GLY A 24 -3.69 19.91 16.91
CA GLY A 24 -3.21 19.17 15.76
C GLY A 24 -4.08 19.41 14.52
N ALA A 25 -4.05 18.47 13.60
CA ALA A 25 -4.79 18.55 12.34
C ALA A 25 -5.81 17.41 12.23
N LEU A 26 -7.03 17.73 11.83
CA LEU A 26 -8.08 16.77 11.51
C LEU A 26 -8.21 16.68 9.98
N VAL A 27 -8.02 15.47 9.44
CA VAL A 27 -8.34 15.17 8.05
C VAL A 27 -9.83 14.83 7.98
N VAL A 28 -10.62 15.67 7.30
CA VAL A 28 -12.08 15.48 7.19
C VAL A 28 -12.43 14.55 6.04
N ASP A 29 -11.67 14.65 4.96
CA ASP A 29 -11.77 13.77 3.79
C ASP A 29 -10.36 13.40 3.31
N ALA A 30 -10.23 12.17 2.80
CA ALA A 30 -8.98 11.65 2.28
C ALA A 30 -9.23 10.71 1.09
N ARG A 31 -8.42 10.91 0.05
CA ARG A 31 -8.36 10.02 -1.10
C ARG A 31 -7.04 9.27 -1.09
N VAL A 32 -7.12 7.95 -1.22
CA VAL A 32 -5.96 7.07 -1.30
C VAL A 32 -5.99 6.32 -2.62
N ARG A 33 -4.89 6.35 -3.37
CA ARG A 33 -4.66 5.38 -4.45
C ARG A 33 -3.72 4.31 -3.96
N VAL A 34 -4.17 3.07 -4.05
CA VAL A 34 -3.38 1.89 -3.70
C VAL A 34 -2.89 1.24 -4.99
N ALA A 35 -1.61 0.90 -5.04
CA ALA A 35 -1.03 0.16 -6.15
C ALA A 35 -1.69 -1.23 -6.25
N PRO A 36 -1.81 -1.81 -7.46
CA PRO A 36 -2.27 -3.18 -7.61
C PRO A 36 -1.39 -4.13 -6.79
N ALA A 37 -2.01 -5.10 -6.12
CA ALA A 37 -1.27 -6.14 -5.44
C ALA A 37 -0.40 -6.91 -6.44
N ALA A 38 0.83 -7.26 -6.05
CA ALA A 38 1.63 -8.17 -6.82
C ALA A 38 0.87 -9.51 -6.97
N PRO A 39 0.85 -10.13 -8.15
CA PRO A 39 0.20 -11.42 -8.33
C PRO A 39 0.80 -12.43 -7.34
N ALA A 40 -0.08 -13.20 -6.70
CA ALA A 40 0.35 -14.27 -5.82
C ALA A 40 1.26 -15.24 -6.60
N ARG A 41 2.35 -15.68 -5.96
CA ARG A 41 3.19 -16.70 -6.58
C ARG A 41 2.34 -17.95 -6.80
N PRO A 42 2.34 -18.55 -8.00
CA PRO A 42 1.61 -19.79 -8.24
C PRO A 42 2.03 -20.85 -7.22
N TRP A 43 1.08 -21.67 -6.78
CA TRP A 43 1.43 -22.86 -6.02
C TRP A 43 2.30 -23.78 -6.90
N PRO A 44 3.37 -24.36 -6.35
CA PRO A 44 4.13 -25.36 -7.09
C PRO A 44 3.22 -26.53 -7.43
N SER A 45 3.34 -27.03 -8.67
CA SER A 45 2.69 -28.29 -9.04
C SER A 45 3.29 -29.42 -8.21
N VAL A 46 2.43 -30.29 -7.65
CA VAL A 46 2.88 -31.57 -7.11
C VAL A 46 3.57 -32.34 -8.24
N GLY A 47 4.86 -32.67 -8.06
CA GLY A 47 5.63 -33.52 -8.97
C GLY A 47 6.65 -32.83 -9.89
N ALA A 48 6.95 -31.54 -9.73
CA ALA A 48 8.03 -30.90 -10.50
C ALA A 48 9.39 -31.54 -10.15
N ALA A 49 10.07 -32.12 -11.15
CA ALA A 49 11.38 -32.74 -10.99
C ALA A 49 12.42 -31.70 -10.54
N PRO A 50 13.39 -32.05 -9.67
CA PRO A 50 14.46 -31.14 -9.28
C PRO A 50 15.30 -30.73 -10.51
N PRO A 51 15.89 -29.51 -10.52
CA PRO A 51 16.76 -29.07 -11.61
C PRO A 51 18.00 -29.97 -11.72
N PRO A 52 18.56 -30.18 -12.93
CA PRO A 52 19.80 -30.94 -13.08
C PRO A 52 20.96 -30.24 -12.36
N GLY A 53 21.79 -31.04 -11.69
CA GLY A 53 22.98 -30.58 -10.96
C GLY A 53 24.18 -30.27 -11.83
#